data_AF-A0A7S0LYW4-F1
#
_entry.id   AF-A0A7S0LYW4-F1
#
_cell.length_a   1.000
_cell.length_b   1.000
_cell.length_c   1.000
_cell.angle_alpha   90.00
_cell.angle_beta   90.00
_cell.angle_gamma   90.00
#
_symmetry.space_group_name_H-M   'P 1'
#
loop_
_entity.id
_entity.type
_entity.pdbx_description
1 polymer ?
#
loop_
_entity_poly.entity_id
_entity_poly.type
_entity_poly.pdbx_seq_one_letter_code
_entity_poly.pdbx_strand_id
1 'polypeptide(L)'
;RPPLENADDGLFSNPLKFLQGCVMSRPGIMDSGALLVVDFPDRPPKMTAAVLSDYGPASNLTVQLCDLPRLPLGKLRPTEVVVEVYSTSVNPTDWKMRKGTLSKISPLSLPTILGIRLN
;
A
#
# COMPACT_ATOMS: atom_id res chain seq x y z
N ARG A 1 -33.55 24.04 0.57
CA ARG A 1 -32.37 23.30 1.09
C ARG A 1 -32.92 22.04 1.75
N PRO A 2 -32.86 20.86 1.10
CA PRO A 2 -33.38 19.64 1.70
C PRO A 2 -32.38 19.06 2.72
N PRO A 3 -32.82 18.16 3.62
CA PRO A 3 -31.97 17.51 4.61
C PRO A 3 -31.14 16.39 3.96
N LEU A 4 -29.93 16.18 4.50
CA LEU A 4 -29.06 15.05 4.14
C LEU A 4 -29.57 13.81 4.88
N GLU A 5 -30.28 12.95 4.16
CA GLU A 5 -30.63 11.60 4.60
C GLU A 5 -29.78 10.59 3.81
N ASN A 6 -29.21 9.63 4.54
CA ASN A 6 -28.72 8.33 4.10
C ASN A 6 -27.44 8.30 3.23
N ALA A 7 -26.29 8.33 3.90
CA ALA A 7 -25.13 7.56 3.44
C ALA A 7 -25.10 6.27 4.28
N ASP A 8 -25.08 5.12 3.60
CA ASP A 8 -25.07 3.79 4.20
C ASP A 8 -23.72 3.53 4.91
N ASP A 9 -23.73 3.58 6.24
CA ASP A 9 -22.56 3.33 7.10
C ASP A 9 -22.25 1.81 7.26
N GLY A 10 -22.74 0.99 6.33
CA GLY A 10 -22.76 -0.47 6.43
C GLY A 10 -21.41 -1.18 6.23
N LEU A 11 -20.35 -0.45 5.89
CA LEU A 11 -19.03 -1.04 5.59
C LEU A 11 -18.15 -1.21 6.85
N PHE A 12 -18.34 -0.37 7.87
CA PHE A 12 -17.50 -0.36 9.08
C PHE A 12 -18.17 -1.04 10.29
N SER A 13 -19.45 -1.37 10.20
CA SER A 13 -20.23 -1.96 11.30
C SER A 13 -20.08 -3.47 11.44
N ASN A 14 -19.43 -4.14 10.48
CA ASN A 14 -19.29 -5.60 10.53
C ASN A 14 -17.92 -6.08 9.98
N PRO A 15 -16.91 -6.28 10.84
CA PRO A 15 -15.59 -6.76 10.41
C PRO A 15 -15.64 -8.13 9.71
N LEU A 16 -16.71 -8.91 9.93
CA LEU A 16 -16.93 -10.18 9.23
C LEU A 16 -17.25 -9.99 7.74
N LYS A 17 -17.83 -8.86 7.30
CA LYS A 17 -18.07 -8.57 5.88
C LYS A 17 -16.78 -8.28 5.12
N PHE A 18 -15.82 -7.59 5.74
CA PHE A 18 -14.50 -7.36 5.17
C PHE A 18 -13.74 -8.68 4.98
N LEU A 19 -13.84 -9.59 5.96
CA LEU A 19 -13.22 -10.91 5.92
C LEU A 19 -13.96 -11.91 5.01
N GLN A 20 -15.25 -11.72 4.73
CA GLN A 20 -16.04 -12.61 3.87
C GLN A 20 -15.55 -12.62 2.42
N GLY A 21 -14.97 -11.53 1.92
CA GLY A 21 -14.28 -11.50 0.62
C GLY A 21 -12.91 -12.19 0.64
N CYS A 22 -12.34 -12.46 1.83
CA CYS A 22 -10.97 -12.92 2.03
C CYS A 22 -10.84 -14.44 2.20
N VAL A 23 -11.95 -15.18 2.25
CA VAL A 23 -11.94 -16.64 2.47
C VAL A 23 -12.71 -17.33 1.35
N MET A 24 -12.14 -17.35 0.15
CA MET A 24 -12.45 -18.40 -0.82
C MET A 24 -11.59 -19.61 -0.48
N SER A 25 -12.02 -20.37 0.53
CA SER A 25 -11.51 -21.73 0.72
C SER A 25 -11.81 -22.51 -0.56
N ARG A 26 -10.78 -22.93 -1.30
CA ARG A 26 -10.96 -23.98 -2.32
C ARG A 26 -11.63 -25.17 -1.62
N PRO A 27 -12.76 -25.70 -2.13
CA PRO A 27 -13.35 -26.88 -1.52
C PRO A 27 -12.39 -28.05 -1.75
N GLY A 28 -11.75 -28.54 -0.66
CA GLY A 28 -10.88 -29.71 -0.71
C GLY A 28 -9.63 -29.72 0.18
N ILE A 29 -9.34 -28.67 0.96
CA ILE A 29 -8.21 -28.70 1.91
C ILE A 29 -8.73 -28.48 3.33
N MET A 30 -8.97 -29.59 4.04
CA MET A 30 -8.98 -29.62 5.50
C MET A 30 -7.55 -29.95 5.97
N ASP A 31 -7.10 -29.24 7.01
CA ASP A 31 -5.85 -29.40 7.75
C ASP A 31 -4.50 -29.14 7.06
N SER A 32 -3.98 -27.93 7.23
CA SER A 32 -2.74 -27.67 7.98
C SER A 32 -2.39 -26.18 7.91
N GLY A 33 -2.36 -25.49 9.06
CA GLY A 33 -1.69 -24.18 9.22
C GLY A 33 -1.87 -23.16 8.09
N ALA A 34 -3.07 -23.06 7.51
CA ALA A 34 -3.30 -22.26 6.32
C ALA A 34 -3.07 -20.79 6.64
N LEU A 35 -1.96 -20.27 6.13
CA LEU A 35 -1.65 -18.85 6.06
C LEU A 35 -2.89 -18.10 5.58
N LEU A 36 -3.41 -17.16 6.39
CA LEU A 36 -4.44 -16.23 5.95
C LEU A 36 -3.82 -15.28 4.93
N VAL A 37 -3.84 -15.68 3.67
CA VAL A 37 -3.55 -14.76 2.57
C VAL A 37 -4.82 -13.96 2.32
N VAL A 38 -4.90 -12.78 2.94
CA VAL A 38 -5.89 -11.76 2.58
C VAL A 38 -5.42 -11.15 1.26
N ASP A 39 -5.89 -11.71 0.15
CA ASP A 39 -5.75 -11.11 -1.17
C ASP A 39 -7.09 -10.50 -1.58
N PHE A 40 -7.09 -9.22 -1.95
CA PHE A 40 -8.30 -8.58 -2.47
C PHE A 40 -8.43 -8.98 -3.96
N PRO A 41 -9.48 -9.74 -4.34
CA PRO A 41 -9.64 -10.23 -5.71
C PRO A 41 -9.72 -9.10 -6.74
N ASP A 42 -10.13 -7.89 -6.32
CA ASP A 42 -10.30 -6.72 -7.17
C ASP A 42 -9.14 -5.71 -7.11
N ARG A 43 -7.99 -6.08 -6.52
CA ARG A 43 -6.87 -5.13 -6.42
C ARG A 43 -6.36 -4.77 -7.83
N PRO A 44 -6.19 -3.47 -8.15
CA PRO A 44 -5.65 -3.08 -9.44
C PRO A 44 -4.20 -3.59 -9.58
N PRO A 45 -3.78 -3.98 -10.79
CA PRO A 45 -2.40 -4.45 -11.01
C PRO A 45 -1.36 -3.33 -10.83
N LYS A 46 -1.81 -2.08 -10.85
CA LYS A 46 -1.00 -0.87 -10.78
C LYS A 46 -1.54 0.10 -9.73
N MET A 47 -0.66 0.91 -9.18
CA MET A 47 -0.97 1.99 -8.25
C MET A 47 -0.25 3.27 -8.67
N THR A 48 -0.78 4.41 -8.27
CA THR A 48 -0.09 5.68 -8.42
C THR A 48 0.86 5.88 -7.24
N ALA A 49 2.09 6.32 -7.50
CA ALA A 49 3.08 6.59 -6.45
C ALA A 49 3.94 7.82 -6.79
N ALA A 50 4.45 8.48 -5.74
CA ALA A 50 5.47 9.51 -5.88
C ALA A 50 6.86 8.86 -5.95
N VAL A 51 7.42 8.82 -7.16
CA VAL A 51 8.69 8.15 -7.48
C VAL A 51 9.81 9.18 -7.55
N LEU A 52 10.88 8.90 -6.82
CA LEU A 52 12.15 9.61 -6.89
C LEU A 52 13.07 8.89 -7.89
N SER A 53 13.39 9.55 -9.00
CA SER A 53 14.28 9.01 -10.03
C SER A 53 15.76 9.21 -9.69
N ASP A 54 16.10 10.37 -9.13
CA ASP A 54 17.46 10.71 -8.70
C ASP A 54 17.43 11.69 -7.51
N TYR A 55 18.48 11.71 -6.70
CA TYR A 55 18.62 12.71 -5.64
C TYR A 55 18.65 14.14 -6.21
N GLY A 56 18.21 15.11 -5.42
CA GLY A 56 18.43 16.53 -5.72
C GLY A 56 17.20 17.43 -5.56
N PRO A 57 16.74 18.15 -6.59
CA PRO A 57 15.63 19.10 -6.49
C PRO A 57 14.27 18.39 -6.32
N ALA A 58 13.24 19.16 -5.93
CA ALA A 58 11.90 18.61 -5.70
C ALA A 58 11.27 18.06 -6.98
N SER A 59 11.66 18.59 -8.13
CA SER A 59 11.23 18.15 -9.46
C SER A 59 11.61 16.71 -9.80
N ASN A 60 12.57 16.11 -9.08
CA ASN A 60 12.93 14.69 -9.28
C ASN A 60 11.91 13.73 -8.64
N LEU A 61 11.01 14.24 -7.78
CA LEU A 61 9.89 13.49 -7.25
C LEU A 61 8.70 13.69 -8.18
N THR A 62 8.24 12.62 -8.82
CA THR A 62 7.19 12.67 -9.84
C THR A 62 6.12 11.63 -9.55
N VAL A 63 4.86 11.97 -9.83
CA VAL A 63 3.74 11.04 -9.69
C VAL A 63 3.71 10.14 -10.92
N GLN A 64 3.81 8.83 -10.71
CA GLN A 64 3.86 7.84 -11.78
C GLN A 64 2.92 6.66 -11.48
N LEU A 65 2.50 5.97 -12.53
CA LEU A 65 1.80 4.69 -12.41
C LEU A 65 2.82 3.56 -12.29
N CYS A 66 2.83 2.87 -11.16
CA CYS A 66 3.76 1.79 -10.83
C CYS A 66 3.01 0.46 -10.71
N ASP A 67 3.73 -0.64 -10.84
CA ASP A 67 3.15 -1.94 -10.49
C ASP A 67 2.88 -1.99 -8.97
N LEU A 68 1.73 -2.54 -8.59
CA LEU A 68 1.46 -2.80 -7.18
C LEU A 68 2.55 -3.75 -6.65
N PRO A 69 3.07 -3.57 -5.43
CA PRO A 69 4.08 -4.47 -4.86
C PRO A 69 3.61 -5.92 -4.94
N ARG A 70 4.18 -6.66 -5.87
CA ARG A 70 4.08 -8.10 -5.96
C ARG A 70 5.45 -8.60 -5.52
N LEU A 71 5.49 -9.39 -4.46
CA LEU A 71 6.73 -10.07 -4.09
C LEU A 71 7.32 -10.81 -5.30
N PRO A 72 8.63 -11.11 -5.29
CA PRO A 72 9.17 -12.07 -6.24
C PRO A 72 8.31 -13.33 -6.16
N LEU A 73 7.68 -13.72 -7.27
CA LEU A 73 6.70 -14.83 -7.41
C LEU A 73 5.21 -14.49 -7.21
N GLY A 74 4.83 -13.22 -7.10
CA GLY A 74 3.42 -12.79 -7.17
C GLY A 74 2.58 -13.04 -5.91
N LYS A 75 3.19 -13.44 -4.79
CA LYS A 75 2.51 -13.71 -3.52
C LYS A 75 3.24 -13.07 -2.36
N LEU A 76 2.53 -12.29 -1.53
CA LEU A 76 3.04 -11.70 -0.28
C LEU A 76 3.61 -12.75 0.67
N ARG A 77 4.58 -12.36 1.50
CA ARG A 77 5.04 -13.22 2.61
C ARG A 77 3.92 -13.32 3.64
N PRO A 78 3.87 -14.39 4.44
CA PRO A 78 2.93 -14.52 5.56
C PRO A 78 2.84 -13.30 6.48
N THR A 79 3.93 -12.56 6.60
CA THR A 79 4.10 -11.44 7.53
C THR A 79 3.92 -10.08 6.87
N GLU A 80 3.47 -10.05 5.62
CA GLU A 80 3.27 -8.83 4.86
C GLU A 80 1.80 -8.57 4.61
N VAL A 81 1.47 -7.29 4.60
CA VAL A 81 0.15 -6.78 4.26
C VAL A 81 0.28 -5.74 3.17
N VAL A 82 -0.69 -5.73 2.26
CA VAL A 82 -0.87 -4.61 1.34
C VAL A 82 -1.91 -3.70 1.96
N VAL A 83 -1.56 -2.43 2.07
CA VAL A 83 -2.41 -1.40 2.64
C VAL A 83 -2.78 -0.44 1.52
N GLU A 84 -4.08 -0.21 1.35
CA GLU A 84 -4.55 0.92 0.54
C GLU A 84 -4.28 2.21 1.31
N VAL A 85 -3.40 3.05 0.77
CA VAL A 85 -3.01 4.30 1.41
C VAL A 85 -4.03 5.38 1.09
N TYR A 86 -4.89 5.70 2.07
CA TYR A 86 -5.81 6.84 1.95
C TYR A 86 -5.08 8.18 2.10
N SER A 87 -4.18 8.27 3.09
CA SER A 87 -3.39 9.48 3.32
C SER A 87 -2.01 9.17 3.92
N THR A 88 -1.07 10.08 3.70
CA THR A 88 0.30 10.01 4.22
C THR A 88 0.76 11.41 4.65
N SER A 89 1.77 11.49 5.51
CA SER A 89 2.35 12.76 5.94
C SER A 89 3.65 13.07 5.21
N VAL A 90 3.87 14.36 4.93
CA VAL A 90 5.19 14.85 4.50
C VAL A 90 6.03 15.10 5.74
N ASN A 91 7.22 14.49 5.82
CA ASN A 91 8.09 14.61 6.99
C ASN A 91 9.43 15.26 6.64
N PRO A 92 10.12 15.84 7.65
CA PRO A 92 11.47 16.34 7.47
C PRO A 92 12.48 15.30 6.96
N THR A 93 12.25 14.01 7.24
CA THR A 93 13.13 12.94 6.77
C THR A 93 13.02 12.77 5.25
N ASP A 94 11.82 12.88 4.69
CA ASP A 94 11.58 12.66 3.26
C ASP A 94 12.35 13.69 2.40
N TRP A 95 12.41 14.96 2.82
CA TRP A 95 13.19 15.97 2.08
C TRP A 95 14.70 15.73 2.17
N LYS A 96 15.20 15.26 3.34
CA LYS A 96 16.62 14.96 3.52
C LYS A 96 17.05 13.74 2.72
N MET A 97 16.19 12.71 2.67
CA MET A 97 16.37 11.54 1.81
C MET A 97 16.38 11.95 0.33
N ARG A 98 15.35 12.69 -0.12
CA ARG A 98 15.24 13.17 -1.51
C ARG A 98 16.42 14.03 -1.95
N LYS A 99 16.90 14.94 -1.10
CA LYS A 99 18.07 15.79 -1.40
C LYS A 99 19.39 15.00 -1.41
N GLY A 100 19.39 13.76 -0.92
CA GLY A 100 20.60 12.96 -0.75
C GLY A 100 21.44 13.34 0.47
N THR A 101 20.93 14.18 1.37
CA THR A 101 21.64 14.59 2.60
C THR A 101 21.88 13.40 3.54
N LEU A 102 21.03 12.37 3.46
CA LEU A 102 21.18 11.14 4.23
C LEU A 102 21.82 9.99 3.45
N SER A 103 22.27 10.18 2.21
CA SER A 103 22.73 9.09 1.34
C SER A 103 23.93 8.31 1.90
N LYS A 104 24.79 8.96 2.70
CA LYS A 104 25.94 8.30 3.35
C LYS A 104 25.53 7.35 4.50
N ILE A 105 24.34 7.54 5.07
CA ILE A 105 23.86 6.80 6.24
C ILE A 105 22.74 5.82 5.82
N SER A 106 21.90 6.24 4.88
CA SER A 106 20.80 5.47 4.31
C SER A 106 20.77 5.71 2.80
N PRO A 107 21.62 5.02 2.02
CA PRO A 107 21.58 5.11 0.56
C PRO A 107 20.30 4.45 0.04
N LEU A 108 19.52 5.21 -0.71
CA LEU A 108 18.36 4.72 -1.46
C LEU A 108 18.80 3.93 -2.69
N SER A 109 18.09 2.86 -2.99
CA SER A 109 18.14 2.19 -4.30
C SER A 109 17.15 2.89 -5.22
N LEU A 110 17.66 3.65 -6.19
CA LEU A 110 16.87 4.46 -7.11
C LEU A 110 16.57 3.68 -8.41
N PRO A 111 15.39 3.88 -9.04
CA PRO A 111 14.29 4.73 -8.60
C PRO A 111 13.55 4.14 -7.39
N THR A 112 13.00 5.01 -6.54
CA THR A 112 12.32 4.56 -5.30
C THR A 112 11.07 5.36 -4.98
N ILE A 113 10.17 4.80 -4.17
CA ILE A 113 9.00 5.48 -3.63
C ILE A 113 9.33 5.94 -2.20
N LEU A 114 9.10 7.22 -1.91
CA LEU A 114 9.32 7.78 -0.56
C LEU A 114 8.05 7.75 0.29
N GLY A 115 8.22 7.79 1.61
CA GLY A 115 7.15 7.85 2.60
C GLY A 115 7.43 6.94 3.78
N ILE A 116 7.49 7.50 4.98
CA ILE A 116 7.78 6.75 6.22
C ILE A 116 6.58 6.65 7.17
N ARG A 117 5.46 7.32 6.86
CA ARG A 117 4.28 7.32 7.74
C ARG A 117 2.98 7.36 6.95
N LEU A 118 1.98 6.62 7.41
CA LEU A 118 0.58 6.70 6.99
C LEU A 118 -0.23 7.38 8.12
N ASN A 119 -1.33 8.03 7.78
CA ASN A 119 -2.25 8.69 8.73
C ASN A 119 -3.62 8.04 8.69
#